data_AF-A0A382YZB6-F1
#
_entry.id   AF-A0A382YZB6-F1
#
_cell.length_a   1.000
_cell.length_b   1.000
_cell.length_c   1.000
_cell.angle_alpha   90.00
_cell.angle_beta   90.00
_cell.angle_gamma   90.00
#
_symmetry.space_group_name_H-M   'P 1'
#
loop_
_entity.id
_entity.type
_entity.pdbx_description
1 polymer ?
#
loop_
_entity_poly.entity_id
_entity_poly.type
_entity_poly.pdbx_seq_one_letter_code
_entity_poly.pdbx_strand_id
1 'polypeptide(L)' 'VEFTGKFIQGHFIIGKTDPNSKIKIDKKQVRVSKDGHFAFGIGRDRKYDVVITIEKNGVKEKITKRVQKRKYNIQRID' A
#
# COMPACT_ATOMS: atom_id res chain seq x y z
N VAL A 1 2.76 10.05 -7.85
CA VAL A 1 2.12 9.46 -6.65
C VAL A 1 3.18 9.27 -5.60
N GLU A 2 2.90 9.76 -4.39
CA GLU A 2 3.81 9.63 -3.26
C GLU A 2 3.24 8.66 -2.24
N PHE A 3 4.13 7.93 -1.57
CA PHE A 3 3.77 6.99 -0.51
C PHE A 3 4.57 7.32 0.74
N THR A 4 3.86 7.61 1.82
CA THR A 4 4.40 7.83 3.15
C THR A 4 4.14 6.58 3.99
N GLY A 5 5.22 5.90 4.36
CA GLY A 5 5.16 4.67 5.16
C GLY A 5 6.20 3.66 4.72
N LYS A 6 6.34 2.59 5.50
CA LYS A 6 7.25 1.49 5.18
C LYS A 6 6.46 0.35 4.56
N PHE A 7 6.92 -0.17 3.42
CA PHE A 7 6.38 -1.37 2.80
C PHE A 7 6.86 -2.62 3.55
N ILE A 8 6.46 -2.73 4.82
CA ILE A 8 6.77 -3.87 5.70
C ILE A 8 5.48 -4.47 6.26
N GLN A 9 5.56 -5.73 6.62
CA GLN A 9 4.46 -6.47 7.23
C GLN A 9 3.91 -5.77 8.47
N GLY A 10 2.58 -5.65 8.55
CA GLY A 10 1.88 -5.02 9.67
C GLY A 10 1.94 -3.49 9.69
N HIS A 11 2.50 -2.86 8.65
CA HIS A 11 2.59 -1.40 8.56
C HIS A 11 1.40 -0.81 7.80
N PHE A 12 1.14 0.46 8.09
CA PHE A 12 0.20 1.28 7.34
C PHE A 12 0.93 2.18 6.35
N ILE A 13 0.31 2.41 5.21
CA ILE A 13 0.82 3.32 4.17
C ILE A 13 -0.25 4.32 3.84
N ILE A 14 0.15 5.59 3.85
CA ILE A 14 -0.64 6.69 3.34
C ILE A 14 -0.04 7.04 1.98
N GLY A 15 -0.89 7.20 0.97
CA GLY A 15 -0.47 7.70 -0.31
C GLY A 15 -1.18 8.99 -0.66
N LYS A 16 -0.53 9.77 -1.52
CA LYS A 16 -1.08 10.99 -2.10
C LYS A 16 -1.12 10.85 -3.62
N THR A 17 -2.30 11.08 -4.17
CA THR A 17 -2.61 11.05 -5.59
C THR A 17 -3.56 12.20 -5.94
N ASP A 18 -4.05 12.26 -7.16
CA ASP A 18 -5.12 13.19 -7.52
C ASP A 18 -6.47 12.71 -6.95
N PRO A 19 -7.31 13.62 -6.46
CA PRO A 19 -8.61 13.26 -5.87
C PRO A 19 -9.57 12.58 -6.84
N ASN A 20 -9.37 12.74 -8.15
CA ASN A 20 -10.17 12.08 -9.19
C ASN A 20 -9.57 10.73 -9.65
N SER A 21 -8.49 10.27 -9.02
CA SER A 21 -7.87 8.98 -9.35
C SER A 21 -8.57 7.82 -8.64
N LYS A 22 -8.72 6.70 -9.34
CA LYS A 22 -9.19 5.44 -8.75
C LYS A 22 -7.98 4.60 -8.36
N ILE A 23 -7.90 4.24 -7.09
CA ILE A 23 -6.82 3.39 -6.59
C ILE A 23 -7.36 2.00 -6.28
N LYS A 24 -6.63 0.99 -6.74
CA LYS A 24 -6.85 -0.42 -6.42
C LYS A 24 -5.58 -0.99 -5.80
N ILE A 25 -5.71 -1.51 -4.59
CA ILE A 25 -4.66 -2.25 -3.89
C ILE A 25 -5.02 -3.73 -4.02
N ASP A 26 -4.20 -4.47 -4.73
CA ASP A 26 -4.47 -5.86 -5.16
C ASP A 26 -5.78 -5.98 -5.94
N LYS A 27 -6.82 -6.48 -5.26
CA LYS A 27 -8.18 -6.66 -5.80
C LYS A 27 -9.19 -5.75 -5.11
N LYS A 28 -8.76 -4.93 -4.15
CA LYS A 28 -9.63 -4.03 -3.38
C LYS A 28 -9.48 -2.60 -3.87
N GLN A 29 -10.59 -1.96 -4.18
CA GLN A 29 -10.60 -0.53 -4.49
C GLN A 29 -10.53 0.28 -3.20
N VAL A 30 -9.67 1.30 -3.20
CA VAL A 30 -9.49 2.23 -2.09
C VAL A 30 -10.07 3.58 -2.51
N ARG A 31 -10.86 4.19 -1.63
CA ARG A 31 -11.38 5.55 -1.84
C ARG A 31 -10.28 6.56 -1.61
N VAL A 32 -10.24 7.56 -2.47
CA VAL A 32 -9.37 8.73 -2.34
C VAL A 32 -10.22 9.86 -1.76
N SER A 33 -9.65 10.60 -0.80
CA SER A 33 -10.27 11.80 -0.24
C SER A 33 -10.29 12.93 -1.26
N LYS A 34 -11.09 13.97 -1.01
CA LYS A 34 -11.14 15.20 -1.83
C LYS A 34 -9.78 15.91 -1.93
N ASP A 35 -8.92 15.72 -0.93
CA ASP A 35 -7.56 16.24 -0.91
C ASP A 35 -6.53 15.33 -1.60
N GLY A 36 -6.97 14.23 -2.23
CA GLY A 36 -6.07 13.30 -2.93
C GLY A 36 -5.39 12.27 -2.02
N HIS A 37 -5.74 12.23 -0.74
CA HIS A 37 -5.17 11.28 0.22
C HIS A 37 -5.90 9.95 0.21
N PHE A 38 -5.15 8.86 0.26
CA PHE A 38 -5.67 7.50 0.42
C PHE A 38 -4.76 6.74 1.37
N ALA A 39 -5.27 5.66 1.94
CA ALA A 39 -4.45 4.86 2.84
C ALA A 39 -4.86 3.40 2.84
N PHE A 40 -3.88 2.53 3.11
CA PHE A 40 -4.09 1.09 3.14
C PHE A 40 -3.10 0.43 4.12
N GLY A 41 -3.56 -0.66 4.72
CA GLY A 41 -2.74 -1.51 5.58
C GLY A 41 -2.08 -2.65 4.82
N ILE A 42 -0.85 -2.98 5.19
CA ILE A 42 -0.17 -4.21 4.78
C ILE A 42 -0.42 -5.26 5.87
N GLY A 43 -1.05 -6.37 5.49
CA GLY A 43 -1.32 -7.48 6.42
C GLY A 43 -0.04 -7.99 7.10
N ARG A 44 -0.16 -8.40 8.37
CA ARG A 44 0.96 -8.90 9.18
C ARG A 44 1.61 -10.16 8.60
N ASP A 45 0.80 -11.07 8.05
CA ASP A 45 1.26 -12.33 7.47
C ASP A 45 1.49 -12.27 5.95
N ARG A 46 1.55 -11.07 5.37
CA ARG A 46 1.60 -10.91 3.92
C ARG A 46 2.97 -11.36 3.38
N LYS A 47 3.00 -12.51 2.69
CA LYS A 47 4.20 -13.09 2.07
C LYS A 47 4.50 -12.57 0.66
N TYR A 48 3.60 -11.75 0.09
CA TYR A 48 3.64 -11.32 -1.31
C TYR A 48 3.70 -9.79 -1.43
N ASP A 49 4.21 -9.35 -2.58
CA ASP A 49 4.34 -7.93 -2.96
C ASP A 49 2.98 -7.22 -2.95
N VAL A 50 3.00 -5.89 -2.73
CA VAL A 50 1.82 -5.04 -2.89
C VAL A 50 1.73 -4.58 -4.32
N VAL A 51 0.64 -4.94 -4.99
CA VAL A 51 0.31 -4.41 -6.31
C VAL A 51 -0.65 -3.24 -6.12
N ILE A 52 -0.24 -2.07 -6.58
CA ILE A 52 -1.01 -0.83 -6.52
C ILE A 52 -1.32 -0.45 -7.96
N THR A 53 -2.60 -0.42 -8.31
CA THR A 53 -3.08 0.05 -9.61
C THR A 53 -3.74 1.40 -9.42
N ILE A 54 -3.26 2.39 -10.15
CA ILE A 54 -3.74 3.76 -10.10
C ILE A 54 -4.30 4.08 -11.47
N GLU A 55 -5.57 4.47 -11.52
CA GLU A 55 -6.24 4.86 -12.75
C GLU A 55 -6.53 6.36 -12.66
N LYS A 56 -5.89 7.15 -13.52
CA LYS A 56 -6.06 8.61 -13.60
C LYS A 56 -6.35 8.97 -15.06
N ASN A 57 -7.48 9.63 -15.32
CA ASN A 57 -7.86 10.13 -16.65
C ASN A 57 -7.75 9.07 -17.77
N GLY A 58 -8.15 7.83 -17.49
CA GLY A 58 -8.08 6.72 -18.45
C GLY A 58 -6.71 6.02 -18.54
N VAL A 59 -5.65 6.59 -17.97
CA VAL A 59 -4.34 5.97 -17.88
C VAL A 59 -4.28 5.07 -16.65
N LYS A 60 -3.92 3.80 -16.84
CA LYS A 60 -3.73 2.83 -15.76
C LYS A 60 -2.25 2.62 -15.51
N GLU A 61 -1.78 3.01 -14.34
CA GLU A 61 -0.43 2.75 -13.86
C GLU A 61 -0.46 1.59 -12.86
N LYS A 62 0.47 0.65 -13.01
CA LYS A 62 0.60 -0.48 -12.08
C LYS A 62 1.97 -0.42 -11.42
N ILE A 63 1.96 -0.22 -10.11
CA ILE A 63 3.13 -0.11 -9.26
C ILE A 63 3.20 -1.37 -8.40
N THR A 64 4.26 -2.15 -8.54
CA THR A 64 4.51 -3.31 -7.68
C THR A 64 5.57 -2.93 -6.65
N LYS A 65 5.25 -3.04 -5.37
CA LYS A 65 6.18 -2.76 -4.26
C LYS A 65 6.45 -4.03 -3.48
N ARG A 66 7.73 -4.42 -3.42
CA ARG A 66 8.19 -5.54 -2.60
C ARG A 66 7.98 -5.27 -1.12
N VAL A 67 7.27 -6.16 -0.44
CA VAL A 67 7.11 -6.10 1.01
C VAL A 67 8.30 -6.79 1.65
N GLN A 68 9.15 -6.04 2.36
CA GLN A 68 10.26 -6.64 3.07
C GLN A 68 9.77 -7.33 4.35
N LYS A 69 10.25 -8.55 4.59
CA LYS A 69 9.98 -9.28 5.83
C LYS A 69 10.70 -8.57 6.97
N ARG A 70 9.98 -8.23 8.04
CA ARG A 70 10.58 -7.70 9.25
C ARG A 70 11.36 -8.84 9.92
N LYS A 71 12.65 -8.62 10.23
CA LYS A 71 13.41 -9.54 11.08
C LYS A 71 12.92 -9.31 12.52
N TYR A 72 12.08 -10.20 13.05
CA TYR A 72 11.74 -10.18 14.46
C TYR A 72 12.90 -10.80 15.24
N ASN A 73 13.44 -10.10 16.23
CA ASN A 73 14.28 -10.74 17.24
C ASN A 73 13.35 -11.50 18.18
N ILE A 74 13.09 -12.76 17.86
CA ILE A 74 12.26 -13.64 18.68
C ILE A 74 13.11 -14.01 19.89
N GLN A 75 12.79 -13.46 21.06
CA GLN A 75 13.35 -13.96 22.31
C GLN A 75 12.49 -15.13 22.78
N ARG A 76 13.09 -16.32 22.93
CA ARG A 76 12.52 -17.40 23.72
C ARG A 76 12.79 -17.07 25.18
N ILE A 77 11.75 -17.07 26.00
CA ILE A 77 11.86 -17.14 27.45
C ILE A 77 11.75 -18.63 27.77
N ASP A 78 12.74 -19.18 28.49
CA ASP A 78 12.71 -20.53 29.08
C ASP A 78 12.24 -20.44 30.53
#